data_AF-A0A7U3V319-F1
#
_entry.id   AF-A0A7U3V319-F1
#
_cell.length_a   1.000
_cell.length_b   1.000
_cell.length_c   1.000
_cell.angle_alpha   90.00
_cell.angle_beta   90.00
_cell.angle_gamma   90.00
#
_symmetry.space_group_name_H-M   'P 1'
#
loop_
_entity.id
_entity.type
_entity.pdbx_description
1 polymer ?
#
loop_
_entity_poly.entity_id
_entity_poly.type
_entity_poly.pdbx_seq_one_letter_code
_entity_poly.pdbx_strand_id
1 'polypeptide(L)'
;MLDKLKSIIKNLWFRDLGEDPIHINDTAVRVRAGILLIIPIYMIFTLIDVVYGPTWNVVLNTTSVDTFETDWDDHIIYQVEATKRVFDYSFQTKLLVYALIEMLLGMSIIGARFSPTILLASFLVIGRKPEWKPIGPKRCAWIIGASFISVCIVFFNPDAVALWVNNLLGTSIPVDENYVPSWLALNLVWICLLFMWLEAIVGFCAGCKIYALLVKIGIVNRYCEACENIDWDEIKRKKQQRLDKKNKK
;
A
#
# COMPACT_ATOMS: atom_id res chain seq x y z
N MET A 1 -26.87 24.24 -0.39
CA MET A 1 -25.84 23.40 -1.05
C MET A 1 -24.47 24.07 -0.98
N LEU A 2 -24.39 25.36 -1.29
CA LEU A 2 -23.15 26.17 -1.20
C LEU A 2 -22.48 26.16 0.18
N ASP A 3 -23.25 26.26 1.27
CA ASP A 3 -22.69 26.28 2.63
C ASP A 3 -22.07 24.94 3.04
N LYS A 4 -22.69 23.82 2.62
CA LYS A 4 -22.14 22.47 2.82
C LYS A 4 -20.85 22.27 2.02
N LEU A 5 -20.78 22.85 0.81
CA LEU A 5 -19.56 22.80 0.00
C LEU A 5 -18.44 23.63 0.64
N LYS A 6 -18.76 24.82 1.16
CA LYS A 6 -17.81 25.69 1.86
C LYS A 6 -17.28 25.06 3.15
N SER A 7 -18.13 24.37 3.91
CA SER A 7 -17.69 23.63 5.11
C SER A 7 -16.79 22.46 4.76
N ILE A 8 -17.06 21.75 3.66
CA ILE A 8 -16.20 20.65 3.18
C ILE A 8 -14.88 21.20 2.64
N ILE A 9 -14.83 22.34 1.96
CA ILE A 9 -13.54 22.89 1.54
C ILE A 9 -12.71 23.35 2.75
N LYS A 10 -13.37 23.87 3.79
CA LYS A 10 -12.70 24.36 5.02
C LYS A 10 -12.16 23.22 5.89
N ASN A 11 -12.99 22.20 6.14
CA ASN A 11 -12.68 21.10 7.07
C ASN A 11 -12.32 19.79 6.35
N LEU A 12 -12.55 19.69 5.04
CA LEU A 12 -12.32 18.52 4.20
C LEU A 12 -13.05 17.29 4.73
N TRP A 13 -12.29 16.30 5.15
CA TRP A 13 -12.76 15.09 5.81
C TRP A 13 -12.53 15.09 7.32
N PHE A 14 -12.06 16.21 7.90
CA PHE A 14 -11.84 16.37 9.34
C PHE A 14 -13.09 16.92 10.02
N ARG A 15 -13.31 16.56 11.28
CA ARG A 15 -14.43 17.10 12.08
C ARG A 15 -14.09 18.50 12.60
N ASP A 16 -13.09 18.55 13.46
CA ASP A 16 -12.51 19.73 14.07
C ASP A 16 -10.99 19.54 14.14
N LEU A 17 -10.24 20.61 13.94
CA LEU A 17 -8.78 20.63 13.99
C LEU A 17 -8.25 20.87 15.41
N GLY A 18 -9.10 21.36 16.32
CA GLY A 18 -8.75 21.61 17.72
C GLY A 18 -8.96 20.42 18.66
N GLU A 19 -9.57 19.33 18.18
CA GLU A 19 -9.83 18.12 18.98
C GLU A 19 -8.62 17.18 19.03
N ASP A 20 -8.30 16.66 20.22
CA ASP A 20 -7.33 15.57 20.42
C ASP A 20 -8.05 14.37 21.08
N PRO A 21 -8.24 13.24 20.37
CA PRO A 21 -7.72 12.92 19.04
C PRO A 21 -8.51 13.55 17.89
N ILE A 22 -7.80 13.90 16.81
CA ILE A 22 -8.40 14.39 15.57
C ILE A 22 -9.26 13.30 14.93
N HIS A 23 -10.50 13.65 14.62
CA HIS A 23 -11.47 12.77 13.98
C HIS A 23 -11.57 13.00 12.47
N ILE A 24 -11.70 11.91 11.72
CA ILE A 24 -11.89 11.91 10.26
C ILE A 24 -13.18 11.18 9.87
N ASN A 25 -13.75 11.58 8.73
CA ASN A 25 -14.94 10.99 8.15
C ASN A 25 -14.60 9.65 7.49
N ASP A 26 -14.92 8.54 8.17
CA ASP A 26 -14.64 7.18 7.71
C ASP A 26 -15.34 6.85 6.39
N THR A 27 -16.54 7.42 6.14
CA THR A 27 -17.25 7.26 4.86
C THR A 27 -16.41 7.81 3.70
N ALA A 28 -15.77 8.97 3.86
CA ALA A 28 -14.87 9.54 2.86
C ALA A 28 -13.58 8.72 2.71
N VAL A 29 -13.05 8.18 3.81
CA VAL A 29 -11.89 7.29 3.77
C VAL A 29 -12.18 6.01 2.98
N ARG A 30 -13.35 5.40 3.17
CA ARG A 30 -13.78 4.21 2.42
C ARG A 30 -13.93 4.49 0.93
N VAL A 31 -14.52 5.63 0.57
CA VAL A 31 -14.61 6.05 -0.84
C VAL A 31 -13.21 6.25 -1.45
N ARG A 32 -12.29 6.89 -0.72
CA ARG A 32 -10.89 7.02 -1.15
C ARG A 32 -10.22 5.66 -1.36
N ALA A 33 -10.40 4.72 -0.43
CA ALA A 33 -9.87 3.36 -0.56
C ALA A 33 -10.44 2.67 -1.82
N GLY A 34 -11.72 2.86 -2.11
CA GLY A 34 -12.37 2.36 -3.33
C GLY A 34 -11.80 2.95 -4.62
N ILE A 35 -11.54 4.26 -4.66
CA ILE A 35 -10.92 4.92 -5.83
C ILE A 35 -9.50 4.40 -6.05
N LEU A 36 -8.70 4.32 -4.99
CA LEU A 36 -7.31 3.87 -5.08
C LEU A 36 -7.18 2.37 -5.41
N LEU A 37 -8.26 1.59 -5.30
CA LEU A 37 -8.30 0.14 -5.60
C LEU A 37 -8.00 -0.15 -7.08
N ILE A 38 -8.21 0.82 -7.98
CA ILE A 38 -7.85 0.72 -9.40
C ILE A 38 -6.35 0.42 -9.57
N ILE A 39 -5.51 1.00 -8.71
CA ILE A 39 -4.05 0.88 -8.79
C ILE A 39 -3.61 -0.58 -8.58
N PRO A 40 -3.86 -1.24 -7.42
CA PRO A 40 -3.44 -2.62 -7.22
C PRO A 40 -4.07 -3.59 -8.22
N ILE A 41 -5.29 -3.33 -8.72
CA ILE A 41 -5.88 -4.14 -9.81
C ILE A 41 -4.99 -4.08 -11.05
N TYR A 42 -4.66 -2.87 -11.52
CA TYR A 42 -3.79 -2.69 -12.69
C TYR A 42 -2.40 -3.33 -12.48
N MET A 43 -1.85 -3.18 -11.27
CA MET A 43 -0.55 -3.76 -10.93
C MET A 43 -0.57 -5.29 -10.93
N ILE A 44 -1.65 -5.93 -10.47
CA ILE A 44 -1.78 -7.39 -10.51
C ILE A 44 -1.74 -7.91 -11.94
N PHE A 45 -2.46 -7.28 -12.87
CA PHE A 45 -2.43 -7.70 -14.27
C PHE A 45 -1.02 -7.60 -14.86
N THR A 46 -0.31 -6.51 -14.56
CA THR A 46 1.09 -6.35 -14.99
C THR A 46 1.98 -7.44 -14.39
N LEU A 47 1.88 -7.68 -13.08
CA LEU A 47 2.73 -8.65 -12.39
C LEU A 47 2.43 -10.10 -12.77
N ILE A 48 1.18 -10.43 -13.12
CA ILE A 48 0.84 -11.74 -13.65
C ILE A 48 1.54 -11.96 -15.00
N ASP A 49 1.52 -10.98 -15.90
CA ASP A 49 2.24 -11.07 -17.18
C ASP A 49 3.76 -11.14 -16.99
N VAL A 50 4.31 -10.41 -16.02
CA VAL A 50 5.75 -10.48 -15.70
C VAL A 50 6.16 -11.83 -15.10
N VAL A 51 5.32 -12.44 -14.25
CA VAL A 51 5.65 -13.68 -13.53
C VAL A 51 5.35 -14.92 -14.36
N TYR A 52 4.22 -14.94 -15.07
CA TYR A 52 3.73 -16.12 -15.80
C TYR A 52 3.84 -15.98 -17.33
N GLY A 53 4.15 -14.79 -17.84
CA GLY A 53 4.38 -14.59 -19.26
C GLY A 53 5.69 -15.20 -19.75
N PRO A 54 5.85 -15.35 -21.08
CA PRO A 54 7.08 -15.86 -21.65
C PRO A 54 8.24 -14.89 -21.35
N THR A 55 9.36 -15.46 -20.92
CA THR A 55 10.61 -14.73 -20.61
C THR A 55 11.38 -14.34 -21.87
N TRP A 56 11.08 -15.00 -23.00
CA TRP A 56 11.76 -14.83 -24.28
C TRP A 56 10.74 -14.58 -25.38
N ASN A 57 11.08 -13.71 -26.33
CA ASN A 57 10.31 -13.50 -27.55
C ASN A 57 11.13 -14.01 -28.74
N VAL A 58 10.48 -14.78 -29.62
CA VAL A 58 11.09 -15.21 -30.89
C VAL A 58 11.19 -14.00 -31.81
N VAL A 59 12.37 -13.78 -32.40
CA VAL A 59 12.60 -12.65 -33.28
C VAL A 59 11.76 -12.81 -34.56
N LEU A 60 10.95 -11.80 -34.87
CA LEU A 60 10.21 -11.77 -36.13
C LEU A 60 11.19 -11.55 -37.28
N ASN A 61 11.06 -12.35 -38.35
CA ASN A 61 11.92 -12.37 -39.55
C ASN A 61 13.22 -13.18 -39.46
N THR A 62 13.42 -14.00 -38.43
CA THR A 62 14.44 -15.05 -38.45
C THR A 62 13.80 -16.38 -38.86
N THR A 63 14.50 -17.19 -39.64
CA THR A 63 14.03 -18.53 -40.01
C THR A 63 14.10 -19.44 -38.78
N SER A 64 12.94 -19.93 -38.32
CA SER A 64 12.88 -21.08 -37.43
C SER A 64 13.39 -22.29 -38.19
N VAL A 65 14.54 -22.83 -37.79
CA VAL A 65 15.13 -24.01 -38.43
C VAL A 65 14.64 -25.23 -37.67
N ASP A 66 13.95 -26.13 -38.37
CA ASP A 66 13.59 -27.44 -37.84
C ASP A 66 14.87 -28.27 -37.64
N THR A 67 15.08 -28.82 -36.44
CA THR A 67 16.26 -29.65 -36.18
C THR A 67 16.09 -31.09 -36.66
N PHE A 68 14.88 -31.47 -37.12
CA PHE A 68 14.48 -32.84 -37.47
C PHE A 68 14.63 -33.85 -36.32
N GLU A 69 14.75 -33.34 -35.09
CA GLU A 69 14.80 -34.13 -33.86
C GLU A 69 13.51 -33.95 -33.07
N THR A 70 13.12 -34.97 -32.33
CA THR A 70 11.96 -34.95 -31.44
C THR A 70 12.39 -35.10 -29.99
N ASP A 71 11.68 -34.42 -29.09
CA ASP A 71 11.84 -34.63 -27.64
C ASP A 71 11.23 -35.98 -27.21
N TRP A 72 11.44 -36.36 -25.95
CA TRP A 72 10.92 -37.59 -25.34
C TRP A 72 9.39 -37.73 -25.38
N ASP A 73 8.68 -36.61 -25.56
CA ASP A 73 7.23 -36.52 -25.71
C ASP A 73 6.79 -36.37 -27.20
N ASP A 74 7.66 -36.72 -28.16
CA ASP A 74 7.42 -36.62 -29.61
C ASP A 74 7.13 -35.19 -30.13
N HIS A 75 7.55 -34.15 -29.41
CA HIS A 75 7.50 -32.76 -29.88
C HIS A 75 8.67 -32.44 -30.82
N ILE A 76 8.41 -31.79 -31.96
CA ILE A 76 9.44 -31.38 -32.93
C ILE A 76 10.26 -30.21 -32.34
N ILE A 77 11.59 -30.35 -32.37
CA ILE A 77 12.52 -29.34 -31.85
C ILE A 77 12.84 -28.33 -32.95
N TYR A 78 12.72 -27.04 -32.61
CA TYR A 78 13.07 -25.93 -33.49
C TYR A 78 14.22 -25.11 -32.90
N GLN A 79 15.20 -24.78 -33.72
CA GLN A 79 16.22 -23.79 -33.39
C GLN A 79 15.72 -22.39 -33.79
N VAL A 80 15.59 -21.51 -32.81
CA VAL A 80 15.09 -20.14 -32.99
C VAL A 80 16.04 -19.13 -32.37
N GLU A 81 16.19 -17.97 -33.02
CA GLU A 81 16.82 -16.81 -32.41
C GLU A 81 15.79 -16.11 -31.51
N ALA A 82 16.12 -16.04 -30.21
CA ALA A 82 15.24 -15.48 -29.20
C ALA A 82 15.91 -14.29 -28.49
N THR A 83 15.10 -13.28 -28.17
CA THR A 83 15.53 -12.13 -27.38
C THR A 83 14.87 -12.17 -26.01
N LYS A 84 15.60 -11.74 -24.96
CA LYS A 84 15.03 -11.61 -23.63
C LYS A 84 13.96 -10.52 -23.65
N ARG A 85 12.77 -10.83 -23.12
CA ARG A 85 11.70 -9.83 -23.01
C ARG A 85 12.11 -8.75 -22.01
N VAL A 86 12.02 -7.49 -22.43
CA VAL A 86 12.26 -6.31 -21.58
C VAL A 86 10.93 -5.59 -21.40
N PHE A 87 10.61 -5.23 -20.16
CA PHE A 87 9.40 -4.50 -19.81
C PHE A 87 9.71 -3.01 -19.61
N ASP A 88 8.88 -2.15 -20.17
CA ASP A 88 8.86 -0.73 -19.81
C ASP A 88 7.87 -0.52 -18.68
N TYR A 89 8.39 -0.14 -17.51
CA TYR A 89 7.60 0.14 -16.31
C TYR A 89 7.35 1.63 -16.08
N SER A 90 7.64 2.51 -17.05
CA SER A 90 7.52 3.97 -16.89
C SER A 90 6.15 4.41 -16.38
N PHE A 91 5.07 3.82 -16.92
CA PHE A 91 3.71 4.15 -16.50
C PHE A 91 3.38 3.61 -15.10
N GLN A 92 3.73 2.36 -14.83
CA GLN A 92 3.55 1.67 -13.56
C GLN A 92 4.26 2.44 -12.44
N THR A 93 5.49 2.88 -12.68
CA THR A 93 6.27 3.68 -11.75
C THR A 93 5.60 5.01 -11.45
N LYS A 94 5.14 5.75 -12.48
CA LYS A 94 4.41 7.02 -12.28
C LYS A 94 3.14 6.82 -11.45
N LEU A 95 2.40 5.75 -11.72
CA LEU A 95 1.17 5.43 -10.99
C LEU A 95 1.45 5.06 -9.52
N LEU A 96 2.50 4.27 -9.25
CA LEU A 96 2.92 3.92 -7.90
C LEU A 96 3.47 5.11 -7.13
N VAL A 97 4.23 6.00 -7.78
CA VAL A 97 4.71 7.24 -7.16
C VAL A 97 3.53 8.14 -6.80
N TYR A 98 2.54 8.26 -7.69
CA TYR A 98 1.28 8.95 -7.37
C TYR A 98 0.60 8.34 -6.15
N ALA A 99 0.43 7.01 -6.10
CA ALA A 99 -0.15 6.31 -4.96
C ALA A 99 0.64 6.55 -3.67
N LEU A 100 1.97 6.54 -3.73
CA LEU A 100 2.85 6.79 -2.60
C LEU A 100 2.64 8.21 -2.06
N ILE A 101 2.67 9.21 -2.94
CA ILE A 101 2.42 10.61 -2.57
C ILE A 101 1.03 10.75 -1.94
N GLU A 102 0.01 10.10 -2.51
CA GLU A 102 -1.35 10.12 -1.96
C GLU A 102 -1.43 9.53 -0.55
N MET A 103 -0.70 8.44 -0.27
CA MET A 103 -0.60 7.86 1.07
C MET A 103 0.10 8.82 2.05
N LEU A 104 1.20 9.44 1.61
CA LEU A 104 1.99 10.35 2.45
C LEU A 104 1.25 11.65 2.78
N LEU A 105 0.60 12.24 1.77
CA LEU A 105 -0.21 13.46 1.94
C LEU A 105 -1.33 13.24 2.95
N GLY A 106 -2.02 12.10 2.89
CA GLY A 106 -3.08 11.75 3.83
C GLY A 106 -2.64 11.72 5.30
N MET A 107 -1.35 11.46 5.59
CA MET A 107 -0.86 11.38 6.97
C MET A 107 -0.96 12.71 7.72
N SER A 108 -0.86 13.84 7.04
CA SER A 108 -0.85 15.17 7.65
C SER A 108 -2.11 15.96 7.32
N ILE A 109 -2.48 16.89 8.21
CA ILE A 109 -3.65 17.76 8.01
C ILE A 109 -3.45 18.65 6.78
N ILE A 110 -2.26 19.22 6.65
CA ILE A 110 -1.89 20.11 5.55
C ILE A 110 -1.80 19.32 4.24
N GLY A 111 -1.11 18.17 4.25
CA GLY A 111 -0.96 17.32 3.08
C GLY A 111 -2.29 16.80 2.55
N ALA A 112 -3.24 16.45 3.43
CA ALA A 112 -4.56 15.98 3.03
C ALA A 112 -5.31 16.96 2.11
N ARG A 113 -5.03 18.27 2.22
CA ARG A 113 -5.63 19.32 1.36
C ARG A 113 -5.07 19.32 -0.06
N PHE A 114 -3.86 18.81 -0.26
CA PHE A 114 -3.21 18.74 -1.58
C PHE A 114 -3.47 17.41 -2.29
N SER A 115 -4.08 16.45 -1.62
CA SER A 115 -4.36 15.13 -2.18
C SER A 115 -5.60 15.17 -3.08
N PRO A 116 -5.46 14.95 -4.40
CA PRO A 116 -6.60 14.90 -5.32
C PRO A 116 -7.64 13.84 -4.93
N THR A 117 -7.23 12.66 -4.47
CA THR A 117 -8.20 11.61 -4.15
C THR A 117 -8.96 11.91 -2.86
N ILE A 118 -8.34 12.59 -1.90
CA ILE A 118 -9.03 13.03 -0.68
C ILE A 118 -10.08 14.08 -1.00
N LEU A 119 -9.75 15.06 -1.84
CA LEU A 119 -10.69 16.08 -2.30
C LEU A 119 -11.88 15.44 -3.04
N LEU A 120 -11.59 14.53 -3.98
CA LEU A 120 -12.60 13.82 -4.74
C LEU A 120 -13.50 12.95 -3.83
N ALA A 121 -12.91 12.19 -2.91
CA ALA A 121 -13.67 11.36 -1.98
C ALA A 121 -14.56 12.19 -1.05
N SER A 122 -14.05 13.33 -0.55
CA SER A 122 -14.83 14.25 0.29
C SER A 122 -16.00 14.86 -0.48
N PHE A 123 -15.81 15.14 -1.79
CA PHE A 123 -16.86 15.61 -2.68
C PHE A 123 -17.92 14.52 -2.95
N LEU A 124 -17.52 13.28 -3.21
CA LEU A 124 -18.45 12.18 -3.49
C LEU A 124 -19.33 11.78 -2.29
N VAL A 125 -18.89 12.11 -1.07
CA VAL A 125 -19.64 11.81 0.16
C VAL A 125 -20.63 12.92 0.54
N ILE A 126 -20.74 13.99 -0.26
CA ILE A 126 -21.74 15.04 -0.05
C ILE A 126 -23.15 14.44 0.05
N GLY A 127 -23.83 14.71 1.18
CA GLY A 127 -25.20 14.24 1.43
C GLY A 127 -25.30 12.87 2.10
N ARG A 128 -24.19 12.15 2.29
CA ARG A 128 -24.15 10.94 3.14
C ARG A 128 -23.94 11.33 4.61
N LYS A 129 -24.39 10.48 5.53
CA LYS A 129 -24.14 10.66 6.98
C LYS A 129 -22.64 10.41 7.26
N PRO A 130 -21.91 11.36 7.86
CA PRO A 130 -20.51 11.16 8.20
C PRO A 130 -20.39 10.27 9.44
N GLU A 131 -19.47 9.32 9.40
CA GLU A 131 -19.05 8.52 10.56
C GLU A 131 -17.67 9.00 11.02
N TRP A 132 -17.55 9.42 12.28
CA TRP A 132 -16.32 10.01 12.79
C TRP A 132 -15.49 8.96 13.51
N LYS A 133 -14.24 8.78 13.08
CA LYS A 133 -13.26 7.87 13.71
C LYS A 133 -11.91 8.59 13.91
N PRO A 134 -11.13 8.22 14.94
CA PRO A 134 -9.82 8.84 15.19
C PRO A 134 -8.84 8.54 14.05
N ILE A 135 -8.00 9.52 13.70
CA ILE A 135 -7.02 9.41 12.60
C ILE A 135 -5.85 8.47 12.90
N GLY A 136 -5.50 8.27 14.18
CA GLY A 136 -4.31 7.52 14.61
C GLY A 136 -4.19 6.14 13.96
N PRO A 137 -5.18 5.25 14.13
CA PRO A 137 -5.19 3.92 13.52
C PRO A 137 -5.11 3.93 11.98
N LYS A 138 -5.64 4.97 11.33
CA LYS A 138 -5.65 5.09 9.87
C LYS A 138 -4.27 5.48 9.32
N ARG A 139 -3.50 6.29 10.05
CA ARG A 139 -2.10 6.56 9.70
C ARG A 139 -1.27 5.28 9.66
N CYS A 140 -1.51 4.35 10.58
CA CYS A 140 -0.83 3.05 10.55
C CYS A 140 -1.17 2.26 9.28
N ALA A 141 -2.44 2.23 8.88
CA ALA A 141 -2.86 1.60 7.63
C ALA A 141 -2.18 2.24 6.40
N TRP A 142 -2.09 3.57 6.34
CA TRP A 142 -1.42 4.27 5.24
C TRP A 142 0.09 4.05 5.22
N ILE A 143 0.74 3.88 6.38
CA ILE A 143 2.17 3.51 6.45
C ILE A 143 2.40 2.10 5.89
N ILE A 144 1.53 1.15 6.21
CA ILE A 144 1.59 -0.21 5.65
C ILE A 144 1.39 -0.16 4.13
N GLY A 145 0.42 0.61 3.65
CA GLY A 145 0.21 0.82 2.21
C GLY A 145 1.43 1.45 1.53
N ALA A 146 2.00 2.50 2.12
CA ALA A 146 3.19 3.18 1.60
C ALA A 146 4.40 2.25 1.55
N SER A 147 4.61 1.40 2.56
CA SER A 147 5.72 0.44 2.55
C SER A 147 5.57 -0.58 1.43
N PHE A 148 4.36 -1.08 1.18
CA PHE A 148 4.10 -2.01 0.07
C PHE A 148 4.37 -1.37 -1.30
N ILE A 149 3.94 -0.12 -1.47
CA ILE A 149 4.19 0.65 -2.70
C ILE A 149 5.69 0.86 -2.91
N SER A 150 6.45 1.20 -1.87
CA SER A 150 7.90 1.38 -1.96
C SER A 150 8.62 0.12 -2.41
N VAL A 151 8.25 -1.05 -1.88
CA VAL A 151 8.83 -2.34 -2.32
C VAL A 151 8.53 -2.59 -3.81
N CYS A 152 7.33 -2.26 -4.27
CA CYS A 152 6.97 -2.39 -5.69
C CYS A 152 7.78 -1.44 -6.58
N ILE A 153 8.01 -0.20 -6.14
CA ILE A 153 8.83 0.77 -6.89
C ILE A 153 10.26 0.26 -7.07
N VAL A 154 10.85 -0.33 -6.02
CA VAL A 154 12.17 -0.96 -6.08
C VAL A 154 12.19 -2.13 -7.07
N PHE A 155 11.15 -2.98 -7.07
CA PHE A 155 11.02 -4.08 -8.03
C PHE A 155 10.97 -3.61 -9.49
N PHE A 156 10.27 -2.51 -9.78
CA PHE A 156 10.13 -2.00 -11.15
C PHE A 156 11.31 -1.17 -11.64
N ASN A 157 12.11 -0.60 -10.74
CA ASN A 157 13.25 0.27 -11.10
C ASN A 157 14.49 -0.10 -10.27
N PRO A 158 14.97 -1.36 -10.34
CA PRO A 158 16.09 -1.82 -9.52
C PRO A 158 17.38 -1.08 -9.86
N ASP A 159 17.59 -0.76 -11.13
CA ASP A 159 18.72 -0.01 -11.68
C ASP A 159 18.78 1.42 -11.14
N ALA A 160 17.66 2.17 -11.19
CA ALA A 160 17.59 3.54 -10.72
C ALA A 160 17.82 3.63 -9.20
N VAL A 161 17.27 2.68 -8.45
CA VAL A 161 17.47 2.59 -7.00
C VAL A 161 18.93 2.23 -6.69
N ALA A 162 19.50 1.25 -7.37
CA ALA A 162 20.89 0.84 -7.18
C ALA A 162 21.86 1.98 -7.48
N LEU A 163 21.67 2.69 -8.59
CA LEU A 163 22.50 3.85 -8.96
C LEU A 163 22.40 4.96 -7.90
N TRP A 164 21.20 5.24 -7.40
CA TRP A 164 20.99 6.21 -6.33
C TRP A 164 21.70 5.80 -5.03
N VAL A 165 21.59 4.53 -4.62
CA VAL A 165 22.25 4.01 -3.42
C VAL A 165 23.77 4.01 -3.57
N ASN A 166 24.28 3.58 -4.74
CA ASN A 166 25.72 3.57 -5.04
C ASN A 166 26.31 4.98 -4.97
N ASN A 167 25.62 5.98 -5.54
CA ASN A 167 26.05 7.38 -5.48
C ASN A 167 26.00 7.96 -4.05
N LEU A 168 25.01 7.56 -3.24
CA LEU A 168 24.85 8.09 -1.89
C LEU A 168 25.80 7.45 -0.87
N LEU A 169 26.00 6.13 -0.94
CA LEU A 169 26.76 5.35 0.04
C LEU A 169 28.16 4.96 -0.44
N GLY A 170 28.54 5.30 -1.69
CA GLY A 170 29.82 4.89 -2.29
C GLY A 170 29.94 3.37 -2.45
N THR A 171 28.80 2.67 -2.59
CA THR A 171 28.75 1.21 -2.72
C THR A 171 28.72 0.81 -4.20
N SER A 172 28.97 -0.47 -4.50
CA SER A 172 29.00 -1.03 -5.86
C SER A 172 28.00 -2.18 -6.00
N ILE A 173 26.73 -1.90 -5.73
CA ILE A 173 25.63 -2.85 -5.84
C ILE A 173 25.32 -3.09 -7.35
N PRO A 174 25.08 -4.33 -7.79
CA PRO A 174 24.96 -4.70 -9.22
C PRO A 174 23.67 -4.20 -9.89
N VAL A 175 23.78 -3.28 -10.86
CA VAL A 175 22.62 -2.63 -11.51
C VAL A 175 21.84 -3.50 -12.51
N ASP A 176 22.38 -4.67 -12.89
CA ASP A 176 21.84 -5.52 -13.96
C ASP A 176 20.87 -6.60 -13.47
N GLU A 177 20.63 -6.67 -12.16
CA GLU A 177 19.79 -7.69 -11.55
C GLU A 177 18.66 -7.08 -10.70
N ASN A 178 17.56 -7.83 -10.57
CA ASN A 178 16.46 -7.43 -9.72
C ASN A 178 16.62 -8.00 -8.31
N TYR A 179 16.70 -7.13 -7.31
CA TYR A 179 16.88 -7.51 -5.90
C TYR A 179 15.60 -8.05 -5.26
N VAL A 180 14.43 -7.71 -5.81
CA VAL A 180 13.15 -8.09 -5.25
C VAL A 180 12.61 -9.29 -6.03
N PRO A 181 12.34 -10.43 -5.38
CA PRO A 181 11.75 -11.57 -6.06
C PRO A 181 10.37 -11.24 -6.63
N SER A 182 10.12 -11.62 -7.88
CA SER A 182 8.85 -11.34 -8.58
C SER A 182 7.62 -11.91 -7.85
N TRP A 183 7.76 -13.07 -7.21
CA TRP A 183 6.69 -13.68 -6.41
C TRP A 183 6.36 -12.84 -5.17
N LEU A 184 7.36 -12.20 -4.54
CA LEU A 184 7.16 -11.36 -3.37
C LEU A 184 6.35 -10.13 -3.76
N ALA A 185 6.73 -9.46 -4.85
CA ALA A 185 6.00 -8.32 -5.38
C ALA A 185 4.54 -8.69 -5.70
N LEU A 186 4.32 -9.80 -6.42
CA LEU A 186 2.97 -10.29 -6.76
C LEU A 186 2.11 -10.53 -5.51
N ASN A 187 2.63 -11.27 -4.52
CA ASN A 187 1.90 -11.57 -3.28
C ASN A 187 1.58 -10.28 -2.49
N LEU A 188 2.52 -9.33 -2.45
CA LEU A 188 2.32 -8.07 -1.75
C LEU A 188 1.19 -7.25 -2.36
N VAL A 189 1.12 -7.18 -3.69
CA VAL A 189 0.02 -6.47 -4.37
C VAL A 189 -1.31 -7.19 -4.17
N TRP A 190 -1.35 -8.53 -4.17
CA TRP A 190 -2.55 -9.29 -3.82
C TRP A 190 -3.06 -9.00 -2.40
N ILE A 191 -2.16 -8.99 -1.42
CA ILE A 191 -2.51 -8.65 -0.03
C ILE A 191 -2.99 -7.21 0.06
N CYS A 192 -2.33 -6.28 -0.65
CA CYS A 192 -2.75 -4.87 -0.71
C CYS A 192 -4.16 -4.73 -1.29
N LEU A 193 -4.44 -5.41 -2.41
CA LEU A 193 -5.76 -5.45 -3.03
C LEU A 193 -6.81 -5.95 -2.03
N LEU A 194 -6.53 -7.06 -1.34
CA LEU A 194 -7.42 -7.65 -0.35
C LEU A 194 -7.72 -6.66 0.80
N PHE A 195 -6.69 -6.02 1.36
CA PHE A 195 -6.86 -5.06 2.45
C PHE A 195 -7.66 -3.83 2.03
N MET A 196 -7.41 -3.28 0.85
CA MET A 196 -8.15 -2.14 0.33
C MET A 196 -9.59 -2.50 0.00
N TRP A 197 -9.82 -3.69 -0.57
CA TRP A 197 -11.16 -4.19 -0.86
C TRP A 197 -11.99 -4.40 0.42
N LEU A 198 -11.39 -5.00 1.45
CA LEU A 198 -12.02 -5.14 2.76
C LEU A 198 -12.39 -3.78 3.37
N GLU A 199 -11.52 -2.78 3.25
CA GLU A 199 -11.80 -1.44 3.77
C GLU A 199 -12.91 -0.73 2.97
N ALA A 200 -12.84 -0.77 1.63
CA ALA A 200 -13.80 -0.09 0.77
C ALA A 200 -15.20 -0.73 0.84
N ILE A 201 -15.29 -2.05 0.66
CA ILE A 201 -16.55 -2.78 0.52
C ILE A 201 -17.11 -3.21 1.87
N VAL A 202 -16.32 -3.93 2.67
CA VAL A 202 -16.76 -4.52 3.95
C VAL A 202 -16.75 -3.47 5.07
N GLY A 203 -15.95 -2.41 4.96
CA GLY A 203 -15.73 -1.44 6.04
C GLY A 203 -14.76 -1.96 7.11
N PHE A 204 -14.00 -3.01 6.81
CA PHE A 204 -13.00 -3.60 7.69
C PHE A 204 -11.59 -3.14 7.29
N CYS A 205 -10.94 -2.34 8.15
CA CYS A 205 -9.56 -1.90 7.91
C CYS A 205 -8.57 -2.76 8.71
N ALA A 206 -7.84 -3.64 8.01
CA ALA A 206 -6.83 -4.51 8.61
C ALA A 206 -5.73 -3.72 9.33
N GLY A 207 -5.27 -2.59 8.74
CA GLY A 207 -4.25 -1.73 9.36
C GLY A 207 -4.70 -1.13 10.70
N CYS A 208 -5.98 -0.74 10.83
CA CYS A 208 -6.51 -0.28 12.11
C CYS A 208 -6.54 -1.39 13.18
N LYS A 209 -6.78 -2.65 12.79
CA LYS A 209 -6.75 -3.79 13.72
C LYS A 209 -5.33 -4.18 14.11
N ILE A 210 -4.37 -4.11 13.19
CA ILE A 210 -2.95 -4.27 13.51
C ILE A 210 -2.51 -3.20 14.51
N TYR A 211 -2.94 -1.96 14.32
CA TYR A 211 -2.69 -0.89 15.27
C TYR A 211 -3.27 -1.19 16.66
N ALA A 212 -4.53 -1.65 16.72
CA ALA A 212 -5.16 -2.08 17.98
C ALA A 212 -4.36 -3.19 18.68
N LEU A 213 -3.84 -4.16 17.92
CA LEU A 213 -3.01 -5.23 18.45
C LEU A 213 -1.67 -4.72 18.99
N LEU A 214 -0.99 -3.82 18.26
CA LEU A 214 0.26 -3.20 18.71
C LEU A 214 0.09 -2.37 19.98
N VAL A 215 -1.06 -1.70 20.09
CA VAL A 215 -1.48 -1.00 21.30
C VAL A 215 -1.69 -2.01 22.44
N LYS A 216 -2.41 -3.11 22.22
CA LYS A 216 -2.62 -4.17 23.22
C LYS A 216 -1.32 -4.81 23.73
N ILE A 217 -0.30 -4.91 22.87
CA ILE A 217 1.03 -5.43 23.22
C ILE A 217 1.87 -4.36 23.97
N GLY A 218 1.45 -3.10 23.96
CA GLY A 218 2.11 -2.00 24.68
C GLY A 218 3.27 -1.37 23.91
N ILE A 219 3.39 -1.63 22.61
CA ILE A 219 4.44 -1.04 21.74
C ILE A 219 4.06 0.41 21.37
N VAL A 220 2.76 0.70 21.26
CA VAL A 220 2.24 2.02 20.88
C VAL A 220 1.34 2.55 21.97
N ASN A 221 1.64 3.75 22.48
CA ASN A 221 1.02 4.34 23.67
C ASN A 221 0.00 5.45 23.35
N ARG A 222 -0.54 5.48 22.14
CA ARG A 222 -1.54 6.49 21.74
C ARG A 222 -2.95 5.93 21.91
N TYR A 223 -3.81 6.77 22.49
CA TYR A 223 -5.22 6.51 22.74
C TYR A 223 -5.96 6.10 21.44
N CYS A 224 -6.61 4.94 21.44
CA CYS A 224 -7.50 4.50 20.35
C CYS A 224 -8.91 4.28 20.88
N GLU A 225 -9.77 5.31 20.81
CA GLU A 225 -11.20 5.18 21.15
C GLU A 225 -11.93 4.14 20.30
N ALA A 226 -11.50 3.96 19.05
CA ALA A 226 -12.13 3.04 18.10
C ALA A 226 -11.76 1.55 18.31
N CYS A 227 -10.78 1.25 19.18
CA CYS A 227 -10.17 -0.08 19.23
C CYS A 227 -10.63 -0.96 20.39
N GLU A 228 -11.30 -0.39 21.40
CA GLU A 228 -11.86 -0.98 22.64
C GLU A 228 -11.54 0.00 23.79
N ASN A 229 -12.47 0.15 24.73
CA ASN A 229 -12.41 1.03 25.90
C ASN A 229 -11.30 0.57 26.88
N ILE A 230 -10.03 0.63 26.45
CA ILE A 230 -8.89 0.23 27.25
C ILE A 230 -8.57 1.39 28.20
N ASP A 231 -9.02 1.27 29.45
CA ASP A 231 -8.59 2.12 30.55
C ASP A 231 -7.11 1.82 30.88
N TRP A 232 -6.20 2.64 30.34
CA TRP A 232 -4.76 2.55 30.60
C TRP A 232 -4.40 2.71 32.08
N ASP A 233 -5.22 3.44 32.84
CA ASP A 233 -5.04 3.60 34.27
C ASP A 233 -5.42 2.31 35.00
N GLU A 234 -6.41 1.56 34.51
CA GLU A 234 -6.69 0.20 34.98
C GLU A 234 -5.53 -0.77 34.71
N ILE A 235 -4.94 -0.74 33.51
CA ILE A 235 -3.78 -1.58 33.17
C ILE A 235 -2.56 -1.23 34.04
N LYS A 236 -2.27 0.06 34.22
CA LYS A 236 -1.18 0.52 35.10
C LYS A 236 -1.42 0.09 36.54
N ARG A 237 -2.63 0.26 37.08
CA ARG A 237 -3.01 -0.21 38.43
C ARG A 237 -2.79 -1.72 38.58
N LYS A 238 -3.24 -2.53 37.61
CA LYS A 238 -3.05 -3.99 37.62
C LYS A 238 -1.57 -4.41 37.54
N LYS A 239 -0.76 -3.69 36.76
CA LYS A 239 0.69 -3.94 36.66
C LYS A 239 1.41 -3.58 37.97
N GLN A 240 1.06 -2.45 38.59
CA GLN A 240 1.59 -2.04 39.88
C GLN A 240 1.23 -3.06 40.98
N GLN A 241 -0.03 -3.49 41.05
CA GLN A 241 -0.48 -4.52 41.99
C GLN A 241 0.27 -5.86 41.84
N ARG A 242 0.63 -6.25 40.61
CA ARG A 242 1.43 -7.45 40.37
C ARG A 242 2.87 -7.28 40.85
N LEU A 243 3.47 -6.10 40.67
CA LEU A 243 4.80 -5.77 41.18
C LEU A 243 4.80 -5.75 42.72
N ASP A 244 3.80 -5.12 43.34
CA ASP A 244 3.67 -5.02 44.79
C ASP A 244 3.45 -6.40 45.44
N LYS A 245 2.67 -7.30 44.81
CA LYS A 245 2.54 -8.70 45.24
C LYS A 245 3.84 -9.49 45.12
N LYS A 246 4.68 -9.16 44.14
CA LYS A 246 5.97 -9.83 43.93
C LYS A 246 7.03 -9.35 44.92
N ASN A 247 6.95 -8.10 45.37
CA ASN A 247 7.84 -7.53 46.39
C ASN A 247 7.44 -7.88 47.84
N LYS A 248 6.23 -8.41 48.06
CA LYS A 248 5.74 -8.87 49.37
C LYS A 248 5.93 -10.38 49.62
N LYS A 249 6.47 -11.12 48.65
CA LYS A 249 6.94 -12.50 48.79
C LYS A 249 8.45 -12.51 48.86
#